data_AF-A0A258QWN2-F1
#
_entry.id   AF-A0A258QWN2-F1
#
_cell.length_a   1.000
_cell.length_b   1.000
_cell.length_c   1.000
_cell.angle_alpha   90.00
_cell.angle_beta   90.00
_cell.angle_gamma   90.00
#
_symmetry.space_group_name_H-M   'P 1'
#
loop_
_entity.id
_entity.type
_entity.pdbx_description
1 polymer ?
#
loop_
_entity_poly.entity_id
_entity_poly.type
_entity_poly.pdbx_seq_one_letter_code
_entity_poly.pdbx_strand_id
1 'polypeptide(L)'
;MPGFVEPHVHIVVTSVFEGLGLNLSNFTLPYDTKETLIQKMKAGLKNVPAGGWLFGFGVDPSRTTPFMSELTADDLDKVSTTVPIFIVNQSGHIGYVNHKALELAGVTNKTPNPAGGGIYVKDAKGNLTGKLVEPPTYLPFMAKMPNPTEEQLFGAIQGTMRKMASTG
;
A
#
# COMPACT_ATOMS: atom_id res chain seq x y z
N MET A 1 12.92 35.24 6.90
CA MET A 1 11.78 34.82 7.75
C MET A 1 12.19 33.55 8.49
N PRO A 2 11.65 33.25 9.69
CA PRO A 2 11.77 31.91 10.28
C PRO A 2 11.17 30.84 9.34
N GLY A 3 11.68 29.60 9.39
CA GLY A 3 11.10 28.46 8.67
C GLY A 3 9.74 28.03 9.23
N PHE A 4 9.02 27.15 8.51
CA PHE A 4 7.72 26.66 8.99
C PHE A 4 7.89 25.67 10.15
N VAL A 5 6.88 25.63 11.04
CA VAL A 5 6.80 24.67 12.15
C VAL A 5 5.61 23.76 11.89
N GLU A 6 5.86 22.45 11.81
CA GLU A 6 4.84 21.42 11.71
C GLU A 6 4.49 20.93 13.13
N PRO A 7 3.35 21.37 13.71
CA PRO A 7 3.00 21.03 15.09
C PRO A 7 2.48 19.59 15.26
N HIS A 8 2.07 18.90 14.19
CA HIS A 8 1.55 17.53 14.26
C HIS A 8 1.90 16.72 13.02
N VAL A 9 2.93 15.88 13.13
CA VAL A 9 3.31 14.93 12.08
C VAL A 9 3.55 13.53 12.65
N HIS A 10 3.08 12.53 11.92
CA HIS A 10 3.43 11.13 12.17
C HIS A 10 4.73 10.77 11.46
N ILE A 11 5.85 11.38 11.87
CA ILE A 11 7.10 11.35 11.08
C ILE A 11 7.56 9.94 10.74
N VAL A 12 7.46 9.00 11.66
CA VAL A 12 7.88 7.60 11.43
C VAL A 12 6.99 6.94 10.38
N VAL A 13 5.67 7.11 10.47
CA VAL A 13 4.72 6.52 9.50
C VAL A 13 4.92 7.14 8.13
N THR A 14 5.00 8.48 8.04
CA THR A 14 5.28 9.19 6.79
C THR A 14 6.57 8.71 6.15
N SER A 15 7.62 8.51 6.96
CA SER A 15 8.93 8.05 6.48
C SER A 15 8.88 6.63 5.94
N VAL A 16 8.17 5.72 6.62
CA VAL A 16 8.00 4.34 6.11
C VAL A 16 7.25 4.34 4.79
N PHE A 17 6.17 5.11 4.66
CA PHE A 17 5.41 5.20 3.42
C PHE A 17 6.24 5.83 2.30
N GLU A 18 6.75 7.05 2.49
CA GLU A 18 7.45 7.79 1.44
C GLU A 18 8.86 7.24 1.13
N GLY A 19 9.53 6.67 2.12
CA GLY A 19 10.92 6.21 2.02
C GLY A 19 11.06 4.75 1.61
N LEU A 20 10.10 3.89 1.98
CA LEU A 20 10.16 2.44 1.72
C LEU A 20 9.03 1.94 0.81
N GLY A 21 7.93 2.68 0.70
CA GLY A 21 6.80 2.33 -0.15
C GLY A 21 6.93 2.89 -1.57
N LEU A 22 6.40 2.16 -2.54
CA LEU A 22 6.17 2.68 -3.88
C LEU A 22 5.01 3.69 -3.86
N ASN A 23 5.31 4.95 -4.17
CA ASN A 23 4.29 5.99 -4.32
C ASN A 23 3.49 5.76 -5.63
N LEU A 24 2.20 5.48 -5.48
CA LEU A 24 1.24 5.25 -6.56
C LEU A 24 0.16 6.34 -6.61
N SER A 25 0.39 7.49 -5.98
CA SER A 25 -0.54 8.63 -6.04
C SER A 25 -0.81 9.06 -7.48
N ASN A 26 -2.09 9.03 -7.84
CA ASN A 26 -2.62 9.25 -9.18
C ASN A 26 -3.21 10.66 -9.33
N PHE A 27 -2.49 11.67 -8.86
CA PHE A 27 -2.96 13.05 -8.82
C PHE A 27 -2.70 13.86 -10.09
N THR A 28 -1.90 13.33 -11.01
CA THR A 28 -1.55 14.01 -12.26
C THR A 28 -2.55 13.64 -13.34
N LEU A 29 -2.99 14.62 -14.14
CA LEU A 29 -3.81 14.39 -15.33
C LEU A 29 -2.93 14.05 -16.55
N PRO A 30 -3.36 13.13 -17.45
CA PRO A 30 -4.56 12.31 -17.32
C PRO A 30 -4.41 11.31 -16.16
N TYR A 31 -5.52 11.10 -15.43
CA TYR A 31 -5.54 10.19 -14.29
C TYR A 31 -5.14 8.77 -14.67
N ASP A 32 -4.48 8.08 -13.74
CA ASP A 32 -4.04 6.71 -13.95
C ASP A 32 -5.20 5.76 -14.23
N THR A 33 -4.95 4.73 -15.03
CA THR A 33 -5.83 3.57 -15.14
C THR A 33 -5.28 2.43 -14.30
N LYS A 34 -6.06 1.35 -14.12
CA LYS A 34 -5.51 0.13 -13.51
C LYS A 34 -4.29 -0.39 -14.25
N GLU A 35 -4.28 -0.28 -15.58
CA GLU A 35 -3.13 -0.71 -16.39
C GLU A 35 -1.89 0.13 -16.09
N THR A 36 -2.02 1.47 -16.01
CA THR A 36 -0.85 2.30 -15.69
C THR A 36 -0.35 2.08 -14.27
N LEU A 37 -1.24 1.84 -13.31
CA LEU A 37 -0.88 1.43 -11.94
C LEU A 37 -0.14 0.08 -11.94
N ILE A 38 -0.63 -0.92 -12.68
CA ILE A 38 0.03 -2.22 -12.85
C ILE A 38 1.44 -2.04 -13.42
N GLN A 39 1.63 -1.18 -14.43
CA GLN A 39 2.95 -0.93 -15.00
C GLN A 39 3.90 -0.24 -14.00
N LYS A 40 3.42 0.72 -13.20
CA LYS A 40 4.20 1.33 -12.11
C LYS A 40 4.62 0.28 -11.08
N MET A 41 3.72 -0.61 -10.69
CA MET A 41 4.00 -1.70 -9.75
C MET A 41 5.01 -2.71 -10.31
N LYS A 42 4.89 -3.09 -11.60
CA LYS A 42 5.87 -3.95 -12.29
C LYS A 42 7.26 -3.31 -12.31
N ALA A 43 7.34 -2.01 -12.60
CA ALA A 43 8.60 -1.28 -12.55
C ALA A 43 9.19 -1.22 -11.13
N GLY A 44 8.34 -1.25 -10.09
CA GLY A 44 8.75 -1.30 -8.69
C GLY A 44 9.30 -2.67 -8.25
N LEU A 45 8.89 -3.77 -8.89
CA LEU A 45 9.35 -5.12 -8.52
C LEU A 45 10.87 -5.28 -8.54
N LYS A 46 11.57 -4.54 -9.42
CA LYS A 46 13.05 -4.58 -9.53
C LYS A 46 13.76 -4.15 -8.24
N ASN A 47 13.06 -3.42 -7.37
CA ASN A 47 13.59 -2.94 -6.09
C ASN A 47 13.16 -3.81 -4.91
N VAL A 48 12.36 -4.86 -5.15
CA VAL A 48 11.90 -5.78 -4.09
C VAL A 48 13.00 -6.81 -3.84
N PRO A 49 13.56 -6.91 -2.62
CA PRO A 49 14.56 -7.92 -2.31
C PRO A 49 13.95 -9.33 -2.35
N ALA A 50 14.81 -10.35 -2.49
CA ALA A 50 14.36 -11.74 -2.42
C ALA A 50 13.64 -12.03 -1.09
N GLY A 51 12.44 -12.61 -1.17
CA GLY A 51 11.58 -12.83 0.00
C GLY A 51 10.90 -11.57 0.55
N GLY A 52 11.07 -10.42 -0.10
CA GLY A 52 10.43 -9.16 0.23
C GLY A 52 9.00 -9.04 -0.28
N TRP A 53 8.36 -7.92 0.08
CA TRP A 53 7.03 -7.53 -0.36
C TRP A 53 7.12 -6.30 -1.25
N LEU A 54 6.25 -6.22 -2.27
CA LEU A 54 5.98 -4.94 -2.92
C LEU A 54 4.98 -4.17 -2.06
N PHE A 55 5.50 -3.26 -1.23
CA PHE A 55 4.70 -2.32 -0.46
C PHE A 55 4.53 -1.02 -1.25
N GLY A 56 3.31 -0.47 -1.29
CA GLY A 56 3.03 0.78 -1.96
C GLY A 56 1.87 1.54 -1.33
N PHE A 57 1.69 2.78 -1.76
CA PHE A 57 0.65 3.64 -1.20
C PHE A 57 0.10 4.67 -2.17
N GLY A 58 -1.04 5.28 -1.82
CA GLY A 58 -1.49 6.54 -2.41
C GLY A 58 -2.45 6.41 -3.59
N VAL A 59 -2.80 5.19 -4.01
CA VAL A 59 -3.84 4.98 -5.03
C VAL A 59 -5.17 5.56 -4.53
N ASP A 60 -5.81 6.42 -5.33
CA ASP A 60 -7.14 6.96 -5.05
C ASP A 60 -8.12 6.53 -6.15
N PRO A 61 -9.09 5.64 -5.88
CA PRO A 61 -10.10 5.23 -6.87
C PRO A 61 -10.90 6.39 -7.46
N SER A 62 -11.11 7.48 -6.73
CA SER A 62 -11.79 8.68 -7.24
C SER A 62 -10.98 9.42 -8.31
N ARG A 63 -9.69 9.10 -8.41
CA ARG A 63 -8.73 9.61 -9.41
C ARG A 63 -8.13 8.47 -10.24
N THR A 64 -8.76 7.30 -10.25
CA THR A 64 -8.45 6.21 -11.19
C THR A 64 -9.47 6.24 -12.31
N THR A 65 -9.03 6.02 -13.55
CA THR A 65 -9.86 5.93 -14.75
C THR A 65 -10.10 4.46 -15.13
N PRO A 66 -11.35 4.01 -15.35
CA PRO A 66 -12.60 4.75 -15.18
C PRO A 66 -12.88 5.12 -13.71
N PHE A 67 -13.64 6.20 -13.48
CA PHE A 67 -13.93 6.73 -12.13
C PHE A 67 -14.36 5.63 -11.16
N MET A 68 -13.77 5.63 -9.96
CA MET A 68 -13.97 4.62 -8.90
C MET A 68 -13.48 3.21 -9.25
N SER A 69 -12.56 3.08 -10.19
CA SER A 69 -11.92 1.80 -10.47
C SER A 69 -10.95 1.40 -9.36
N GLU A 70 -11.36 0.44 -8.54
CA GLU A 70 -10.53 -0.16 -7.49
C GLU A 70 -9.66 -1.30 -7.99
N LEU A 71 -8.54 -1.53 -7.31
CA LEU A 71 -7.68 -2.70 -7.54
C LEU A 71 -8.29 -3.95 -6.89
N THR A 72 -8.02 -5.11 -7.48
CA THR A 72 -8.37 -6.43 -6.95
C THR A 72 -7.13 -7.31 -6.86
N ALA A 73 -7.24 -8.45 -6.16
CA ALA A 73 -6.21 -9.48 -6.15
C ALA A 73 -5.84 -9.93 -7.57
N ASP A 74 -6.83 -10.10 -8.46
CA ASP A 74 -6.60 -10.45 -9.87
C ASP A 74 -5.80 -9.38 -10.63
N ASP A 75 -6.05 -8.10 -10.36
CA ASP A 75 -5.29 -7.01 -10.97
C ASP A 75 -3.84 -7.00 -10.46
N LEU A 76 -3.64 -7.27 -9.17
CA LEU A 76 -2.30 -7.35 -8.58
C LEU A 76 -1.55 -8.61 -8.99
N ASP A 77 -2.23 -9.72 -9.26
CA ASP A 77 -1.61 -10.93 -9.81
C ASP A 77 -1.04 -10.71 -11.22
N LYS A 78 -1.58 -9.76 -11.99
CA LYS A 78 -0.97 -9.32 -13.27
C LYS A 78 0.39 -8.65 -13.07
N VAL A 79 0.66 -8.12 -11.88
CA VAL A 79 1.98 -7.60 -11.49
C VAL A 79 2.90 -8.75 -11.14
N SER A 80 2.50 -9.60 -10.19
CA SER A 80 3.24 -10.80 -9.80
C SER A 80 2.35 -11.80 -9.06
N THR A 81 2.53 -13.09 -9.35
CA THR A 81 1.91 -14.21 -8.63
C THR A 81 2.85 -14.81 -7.58
N THR A 82 4.12 -14.41 -7.54
CA THR A 82 5.15 -14.98 -6.64
C THR A 82 5.61 -14.00 -5.57
N VAL A 83 5.57 -12.70 -5.86
CA VAL A 83 5.88 -11.63 -4.91
C VAL A 83 4.59 -11.19 -4.23
N PRO A 84 4.50 -11.19 -2.88
CA PRO A 84 3.34 -10.66 -2.19
C PRO A 84 3.29 -9.13 -2.32
N ILE A 85 2.09 -8.61 -2.56
CA ILE A 85 1.84 -7.19 -2.82
C ILE A 85 0.87 -6.66 -1.77
N PHE A 86 1.18 -5.49 -1.21
CA PHE A 86 0.30 -4.78 -0.27
C PHE A 86 0.30 -3.29 -0.60
N ILE A 87 -0.85 -2.77 -1.02
CA ILE A 87 -1.04 -1.36 -1.37
C ILE A 87 -2.01 -0.71 -0.40
N VAL A 88 -1.62 0.38 0.26
CA VAL A 88 -2.52 1.22 1.06
C VAL A 88 -3.06 2.33 0.17
N ASN A 89 -4.38 2.51 0.10
CA ASN A 89 -4.95 3.58 -0.70
C ASN A 89 -4.66 4.97 -0.09
N GLN A 90 -5.05 6.03 -0.81
CA GLN A 90 -4.82 7.40 -0.38
C GLN A 90 -5.51 7.78 0.94
N SER A 91 -6.61 7.12 1.32
CA SER A 91 -7.29 7.41 2.60
C SER A 91 -6.60 6.76 3.80
N GLY A 92 -5.75 5.75 3.60
CA GLY A 92 -5.18 4.95 4.70
C GLY A 92 -6.15 3.93 5.30
N HIS A 93 -7.40 3.89 4.84
CA HIS A 93 -8.45 2.98 5.35
C HIS A 93 -8.73 1.81 4.41
N ILE A 94 -8.29 1.86 3.15
CA ILE A 94 -8.44 0.74 2.21
C ILE A 94 -7.07 0.17 1.87
N GLY A 95 -6.96 -1.16 1.94
CA GLY A 95 -5.80 -1.90 1.47
C GLY A 95 -6.15 -2.77 0.26
N TYR A 96 -5.17 -3.05 -0.58
CA TYR A 96 -5.27 -4.00 -1.70
C TYR A 96 -4.13 -5.00 -1.63
N VAL A 97 -4.45 -6.29 -1.70
CA VAL A 97 -3.49 -7.39 -1.63
C VAL A 97 -3.72 -8.40 -2.75
N ASN A 98 -2.63 -9.01 -3.25
CA ASN A 98 -2.70 -10.07 -4.24
C ASN A 98 -2.99 -11.45 -3.61
N HIS A 99 -3.23 -12.47 -4.43
CA HIS A 99 -3.51 -13.81 -3.90
C HIS A 99 -2.34 -14.38 -3.12
N LYS A 100 -1.09 -14.05 -3.51
CA LYS A 100 0.09 -14.49 -2.78
C LYS A 100 0.14 -13.93 -1.35
N ALA A 101 -0.20 -12.66 -1.17
CA ALA A 101 -0.28 -12.03 0.15
C ALA A 101 -1.39 -12.64 1.02
N LEU A 102 -2.56 -12.96 0.44
CA LEU A 102 -3.64 -13.68 1.12
C LEU A 102 -3.19 -15.06 1.62
N GLU A 103 -2.52 -15.82 0.76
CA GLU A 103 -1.95 -17.13 1.09
C GLU A 103 -0.96 -17.05 2.26
N LEU A 104 0.02 -16.14 2.19
CA LEU A 104 1.03 -15.97 3.24
C LEU A 104 0.44 -15.52 4.58
N ALA A 105 -0.58 -14.66 4.54
CA ALA A 105 -1.27 -14.18 5.73
C ALA A 105 -2.24 -15.23 6.32
N GLY A 106 -2.52 -16.33 5.61
CA GLY A 106 -3.50 -17.33 6.03
C GLY A 106 -4.94 -16.81 6.06
N VAL A 107 -5.23 -15.76 5.29
CA VAL A 107 -6.58 -15.17 5.20
C VAL A 107 -7.34 -15.88 4.08
N THR A 108 -8.48 -16.47 4.42
CA THR A 108 -9.29 -17.30 3.53
C THR A 108 -10.73 -16.79 3.47
N ASN A 109 -11.53 -17.32 2.54
CA ASN A 109 -12.97 -17.03 2.46
C ASN A 109 -13.74 -17.35 3.76
N LYS A 110 -13.17 -18.16 4.65
CA LYS A 110 -13.75 -18.51 5.96
C LYS A 110 -13.24 -17.65 7.12
N THR A 111 -12.20 -16.84 6.89
CA THR A 111 -11.66 -15.96 7.92
C THR A 111 -12.71 -14.92 8.31
N PRO A 112 -13.03 -14.77 9.61
CA PRO A 112 -13.96 -13.75 10.07
C PRO A 112 -13.35 -12.36 9.94
N ASN A 113 -14.22 -11.37 9.81
CA ASN A 113 -13.83 -9.97 9.86
C ASN A 113 -13.26 -9.61 11.24
N PRO A 114 -12.16 -8.83 11.32
CA PRO A 114 -11.62 -8.38 12.60
C PRO A 114 -12.52 -7.33 13.25
N ALA A 115 -12.30 -7.06 14.53
CA ALA A 115 -12.98 -5.99 15.26
C ALA A 115 -12.63 -4.59 14.70
N GLY A 116 -13.31 -3.55 15.19
CA GLY A 116 -13.03 -2.16 14.81
C GLY A 116 -13.50 -1.78 13.41
N GLY A 117 -14.53 -2.46 12.90
CA GLY A 117 -15.11 -2.18 11.58
C GLY A 117 -14.35 -2.78 10.40
N GLY A 118 -13.36 -3.63 10.64
CA GLY A 118 -12.56 -4.23 9.58
C GLY A 118 -13.33 -5.23 8.72
N ILE A 119 -13.15 -5.18 7.40
CA ILE A 119 -13.83 -6.07 6.46
C ILE A 119 -12.82 -6.63 5.44
N TYR A 120 -12.75 -7.96 5.36
CA TYR A 120 -12.17 -8.63 4.19
C TYR A 120 -13.24 -8.72 3.11
N VAL A 121 -13.13 -7.88 2.08
CA VAL A 121 -14.18 -7.75 1.06
C VAL A 121 -14.25 -9.02 0.23
N LYS A 122 -15.48 -9.51 0.05
CA LYS A 122 -15.79 -10.69 -0.76
C LYS A 122 -16.69 -10.31 -1.93
N ASP A 123 -16.54 -11.02 -3.04
CA ASP A 123 -17.44 -10.93 -4.19
C ASP A 123 -18.80 -11.59 -3.89
N ALA A 124 -19.72 -11.52 -4.86
CA ALA A 124 -21.05 -12.13 -4.75
C ALA A 124 -21.01 -13.67 -4.62
N LYS A 125 -19.88 -14.32 -4.93
CA LYS A 125 -19.66 -15.76 -4.79
C LYS A 125 -18.99 -16.12 -3.46
N GLY A 126 -18.67 -15.14 -2.62
CA GLY A 126 -18.00 -15.33 -1.34
C GLY A 126 -16.47 -15.45 -1.43
N ASN A 127 -15.86 -15.15 -2.58
CA ASN A 127 -14.42 -15.14 -2.74
C ASN A 127 -13.82 -13.80 -2.32
N LEU A 128 -12.68 -13.84 -1.62
CA LEU A 128 -11.92 -12.64 -1.28
C LEU A 128 -11.50 -11.88 -2.55
N THR A 129 -11.77 -10.58 -2.60
CA THR A 129 -11.42 -9.72 -3.74
C THR A 129 -10.02 -9.16 -3.65
N GLY A 130 -9.34 -9.33 -2.52
CA GLY A 130 -8.09 -8.66 -2.19
C GLY A 130 -8.26 -7.24 -1.64
N LYS A 131 -9.48 -6.70 -1.60
CA LYS A 131 -9.77 -5.41 -0.95
C LYS A 131 -9.97 -5.59 0.56
N LEU A 132 -9.30 -4.73 1.31
CA LEU A 132 -9.28 -4.69 2.77
C LEU A 132 -9.89 -3.36 3.22
N VAL A 133 -10.79 -3.38 4.19
CA VAL A 133 -11.42 -2.17 4.76
C VAL A 133 -11.05 -2.06 6.22
N GLU A 134 -10.65 -0.86 6.63
CA GLU A 134 -10.10 -0.46 7.93
C GLU A 134 -8.76 -1.12 8.32
N PRO A 135 -7.86 -0.38 9.00
CA PRO A 135 -6.54 -0.87 9.40
C PRO A 135 -6.46 -2.20 10.16
N PRO A 136 -7.46 -2.62 10.99
CA PRO A 136 -7.40 -3.92 11.66
C PRO A 136 -7.28 -5.11 10.69
N THR A 137 -7.71 -4.96 9.43
CA THR A 137 -7.55 -6.00 8.40
C THR A 137 -6.10 -6.16 7.92
N TYR A 138 -5.21 -5.21 8.22
CA TYR A 138 -3.83 -5.23 7.72
C TYR A 138 -2.93 -6.13 8.58
N LEU A 139 -3.31 -6.37 9.84
CA LEU A 139 -2.48 -7.03 10.85
C LEU A 139 -1.95 -8.40 10.40
N PRO A 140 -2.75 -9.32 9.82
CA PRO A 140 -2.24 -10.62 9.39
C PRO A 140 -1.18 -10.52 8.29
N PHE A 141 -1.26 -9.49 7.44
CA PHE A 141 -0.31 -9.27 6.35
C PHE A 141 0.96 -8.59 6.87
N MET A 142 0.82 -7.55 7.68
CA MET A 142 1.96 -6.86 8.30
C MET A 142 2.80 -7.82 9.15
N ALA A 143 2.17 -8.77 9.85
CA ALA A 143 2.88 -9.80 10.61
C ALA A 143 3.73 -10.75 9.75
N LYS A 144 3.55 -10.75 8.42
CA LYS A 144 4.33 -11.55 7.46
C LYS A 144 5.33 -10.71 6.66
N MET A 145 5.27 -9.38 6.78
CA MET A 145 6.24 -8.51 6.15
C MET A 145 7.54 -8.51 6.96
N PRO A 146 8.71 -8.50 6.29
CA PRO A 146 9.96 -8.22 6.97
C PRO A 146 9.90 -6.84 7.64
N ASN A 147 10.35 -6.76 8.88
CA ASN A 147 10.55 -5.46 9.52
C ASN A 147 11.69 -4.72 8.80
N PRO A 148 11.54 -3.40 8.57
CA PRO A 148 12.66 -2.58 8.13
C PRO A 148 13.81 -2.69 9.12
N THR A 149 15.03 -2.75 8.60
CA THR A 149 16.24 -2.61 9.42
C THR A 149 16.30 -1.21 10.02
N GLU A 150 17.06 -1.06 11.11
CA GLU A 150 17.30 0.25 11.73
C GLU A 150 17.91 1.25 10.72
N GLU A 151 18.83 0.79 9.88
CA GLU A 151 19.43 1.61 8.83
C GLU A 151 18.41 2.09 7.80
N GLN A 152 17.52 1.21 7.34
CA GLN A 152 16.45 1.59 6.41
C GLN A 152 15.49 2.60 7.04
N LEU A 153 15.10 2.38 8.30
CA LEU A 153 14.20 3.29 9.01
C LEU A 153 14.85 4.66 9.23
N PHE A 154 16.10 4.69 9.67
CA PHE A 154 16.85 5.93 9.86
C PHE A 154 17.06 6.68 8.54
N GLY A 155 17.44 5.97 7.47
CA GLY A 155 17.59 6.54 6.15
C GLY A 155 16.29 7.14 5.61
N ALA A 156 15.17 6.46 5.82
CA ALA A 156 13.84 6.95 5.47
C ALA A 156 13.49 8.24 6.24
N ILE A 157 13.68 8.24 7.57
CA ILE A 157 13.43 9.42 8.42
C ILE A 157 14.29 10.60 7.99
N GLN A 158 15.59 10.40 7.78
CA GLN A 158 16.46 11.45 7.28
C GLN A 158 16.02 11.98 5.91
N GLY A 159 15.59 11.10 5.01
CA GLY A 159 15.05 11.45 3.71
C GLY A 159 13.84 12.39 3.82
N THR A 160 12.84 11.98 4.62
CA THR A 160 11.64 12.78 4.87
C THR A 160 11.96 14.11 5.54
N MET A 161 12.83 14.13 6.56
CA MET A 161 13.22 15.37 7.24
C MET A 161 13.95 16.34 6.30
N ARG A 162 14.83 15.83 5.41
CA ARG A 162 15.48 16.65 4.38
C ARG A 162 14.47 17.24 3.39
N LYS A 163 13.48 16.45 2.98
CA LYS A 163 12.40 16.91 2.10
C LYS A 163 11.59 18.03 2.76
N MET A 164 11.18 17.85 4.02
CA MET A 164 10.46 18.88 4.79
C MET A 164 11.29 20.17 4.93
N ALA A 165 12.57 20.06 5.28
CA ALA A 165 13.47 21.21 5.39
C ALA A 165 13.67 21.96 4.06
N SER A 166 13.55 21.27 2.92
CA SER A 166 13.70 21.88 1.59
C SER A 166 12.52 22.77 1.17
N THR A 167 11.39 22.70 1.90
CA THR A 167 10.15 23.38 1.54
C THR A 167 9.80 24.60 2.40
N GLY A 168 10.69 24.99 3.34
CA GLY A 168 10.57 26.22 4.14
C GLY A 168 10.59 25.98 5.63
#